data_AF-A0AAV0XKZ1-F1
#
_entry.id   AF-A0AAV0XKZ1-F1
#
_cell.length_a   1.000
_cell.length_b   1.000
_cell.length_c   1.000
_cell.angle_alpha   90.00
_cell.angle_beta   90.00
_cell.angle_gamma   90.00
#
_symmetry.space_group_name_H-M   'P 1'
#
loop_
_entity.id
_entity.type
_entity.pdbx_description
1 polymer ?
#
loop_
_entity_poly.entity_id
_entity_poly.type
_entity_poly.pdbx_seq_one_letter_code
_entity_poly.pdbx_strand_id
1 'polypeptide(L)'
;MVALRLPYEEMIKRPYFHVKPLERSQIRNWKEYLEFEIGHEFWTKYVSYLESLESDDQEVKNRIEDIYIRACTVHHKNKPGINLTWALHLENNGQYDKAAQILDMLDSVSPDKKLIIQRRINLERRRNCNDRVCELYEHYISTANSSLTSILLTIKYSRFVWKMLHNTDRASEILLAEVEKINNVQKSSRLLLQLIEIKMSDNPMNISAVVKLIDSILTMKSIEVEQQVIFAQRKVEFLEEFGKDILL
;
A
#
# COMPACT_ATOMS: atom_id res chain seq x y z
N MET A 1 13.77 5.06 22.58
CA MET A 1 15.14 4.87 22.07
C MET A 1 16.19 4.85 23.16
N VAL A 2 16.29 5.86 24.05
CA VAL A 2 17.27 5.87 25.15
C VAL A 2 17.21 4.61 26.02
N ALA A 3 15.99 4.16 26.37
CA ALA A 3 15.76 2.93 27.14
C ALA A 3 16.28 1.63 26.47
N LEU A 4 16.44 1.59 25.14
CA LEU A 4 16.91 0.40 24.42
C LEU A 4 18.44 0.36 24.26
N ARG A 5 19.11 1.52 24.43
CA ARG A 5 20.57 1.67 24.41
C ARG A 5 21.21 1.41 25.76
N LEU A 6 20.47 1.74 26.83
CA LEU A 6 20.86 1.59 28.23
C LEU A 6 21.56 0.25 28.56
N PRO A 7 21.04 -0.93 28.15
CA PRO A 7 21.71 -2.20 28.44
C PRO A 7 23.13 -2.31 27.85
N TYR A 8 23.36 -1.69 26.69
CA TYR A 8 24.67 -1.67 26.05
C TYR A 8 25.58 -0.59 26.65
N GLU A 9 25.02 0.59 26.94
CA GLU A 9 25.75 1.73 27.49
C GLU A 9 26.25 1.46 28.92
N GLU A 10 25.43 0.82 29.76
CA GLU A 10 25.84 0.39 31.11
C GLU A 10 26.95 -0.66 31.08
N MET A 11 27.01 -1.47 30.02
CA MET A 11 28.07 -2.45 29.84
C MET A 11 29.38 -1.84 29.34
N ILE A 12 29.43 -0.57 28.91
CA ILE A 12 30.66 0.10 28.50
C ILE A 12 31.41 0.63 29.73
N LYS A 13 32.55 0.01 30.06
CA LYS A 13 33.38 0.41 31.21
C LYS A 13 34.46 1.44 30.88
N ARG A 14 34.86 1.53 29.61
CA ARG A 14 35.89 2.47 29.12
C ARG A 14 35.41 3.14 27.84
N PRO A 15 34.77 4.33 27.94
CA PRO A 15 34.31 5.09 26.78
C PRO A 15 35.43 5.94 26.13
N TYR A 16 36.66 5.89 26.65
CA TYR A 16 37.81 6.65 26.17
C TYR A 16 38.97 5.74 25.77
N PHE A 17 39.89 6.26 24.95
CA PHE A 17 41.06 5.54 24.49
C PHE A 17 42.05 5.24 25.64
N HIS A 18 42.60 4.03 25.66
CA HIS A 18 43.61 3.62 26.64
C HIS A 18 44.49 2.48 26.05
N VAL A 19 45.78 2.48 26.38
CA VAL A 19 46.78 1.54 25.81
C VAL A 19 46.51 0.07 26.20
N LYS A 20 45.96 -0.18 27.40
CA LYS A 20 45.59 -1.55 27.84
C LYS A 20 44.42 -2.12 27.04
N PRO A 21 44.50 -3.38 26.57
CA PRO A 21 43.45 -4.01 25.78
C PRO A 21 42.10 -4.08 26.51
N LEU A 22 41.02 -4.12 25.73
CA LEU A 22 39.67 -4.36 26.23
C LEU A 22 39.43 -5.85 26.50
N GLU A 23 38.58 -6.15 27.47
CA GLU A 23 38.12 -7.51 27.71
C GLU A 23 37.26 -8.02 26.55
N ARG A 24 37.25 -9.33 26.31
CA ARG A 24 36.45 -9.94 25.23
C ARG A 24 34.95 -9.61 25.35
N SER A 25 34.43 -9.51 26.57
CA SER A 25 33.05 -9.11 26.88
C SER A 25 32.75 -7.68 26.43
N GLN A 26 33.68 -6.74 26.66
CA GLN A 26 33.56 -5.36 26.21
C GLN A 26 33.59 -5.26 24.68
N ILE A 27 34.50 -6.00 24.03
CA ILE A 27 34.58 -6.04 22.56
C ILE A 27 33.29 -6.60 21.97
N ARG A 28 32.74 -7.66 22.57
CA ARG A 28 31.46 -8.25 22.16
C ARG A 28 30.29 -7.27 22.36
N ASN A 29 30.20 -6.61 23.51
CA ASN A 29 29.19 -5.59 23.77
C ASN A 29 29.27 -4.44 22.75
N TRP A 30 30.48 -3.95 22.44
CA TRP A 30 30.65 -2.92 21.41
C TRP A 30 30.20 -3.39 20.04
N LYS A 31 30.50 -4.63 19.65
CA LYS A 31 30.02 -5.21 18.39
C LYS A 31 28.50 -5.32 18.35
N GLU A 32 27.90 -5.89 19.40
CA GLU A 32 26.45 -6.05 19.51
C GLU A 32 25.74 -4.69 19.57
N TYR A 33 26.32 -3.70 20.25
CA TYR A 33 25.78 -2.34 20.31
C TYR A 33 25.86 -1.63 18.96
N LEU A 34 27.00 -1.76 18.26
CA LEU A 34 27.14 -1.26 16.90
C LEU A 34 26.16 -1.95 15.96
N GLU A 35 26.00 -3.27 16.02
CA GLU A 35 25.01 -4.02 15.23
C GLU A 35 23.57 -3.60 15.55
N PHE A 36 23.27 -3.32 16.83
CA PHE A 36 21.97 -2.82 17.27
C PHE A 36 21.68 -1.43 16.68
N GLU A 37 22.63 -0.49 16.77
CA GLU A 37 22.49 0.86 16.23
C GLU A 37 22.41 0.85 14.71
N ILE A 38 23.32 0.10 14.06
CA ILE A 38 23.33 -0.13 12.62
C ILE A 38 22.00 -0.71 12.16
N GLY A 39 21.48 -1.69 12.90
CA GLY A 39 20.29 -2.46 12.55
C GLY A 39 18.94 -1.77 12.80
N HIS A 40 18.86 -0.82 13.74
CA HIS A 40 17.60 -0.17 14.06
C HIS A 40 17.32 1.04 13.17
N GLU A 41 18.23 2.01 13.09
CA GLU A 41 17.94 3.29 12.41
C GLU A 41 19.17 4.03 11.88
N PHE A 42 20.40 3.52 12.07
CA PHE A 42 21.61 4.23 11.65
C PHE A 42 21.58 4.62 10.17
N TRP A 43 21.30 3.66 9.29
CA TRP A 43 21.31 3.91 7.85
C TRP A 43 20.28 4.96 7.44
N THR A 44 19.06 4.88 7.99
CA THR A 44 18.00 5.86 7.74
C THR A 44 18.40 7.24 8.26
N LYS A 45 18.97 7.32 9.47
CA LYS A 45 19.47 8.58 10.06
C LYS A 45 20.64 9.15 9.26
N TYR A 46 21.51 8.30 8.73
CA TYR A 46 22.66 8.72 7.96
C TYR A 46 22.22 9.30 6.61
N VAL A 47 21.28 8.64 5.94
CA VAL A 47 20.64 9.20 4.74
C VAL A 47 19.97 10.54 5.08
N SER A 48 19.15 10.61 6.14
CA SER A 48 18.48 11.86 6.52
C SER A 48 19.45 12.99 6.87
N TYR A 49 20.59 12.66 7.49
CA TYR A 49 21.65 13.65 7.72
C TYR A 49 22.23 14.17 6.42
N LEU A 50 22.56 13.29 5.47
CA LEU A 50 23.10 13.73 4.17
C LEU A 50 22.06 14.50 3.35
N GLU A 51 20.80 14.10 3.39
CA GLU A 51 19.69 14.85 2.78
C GLU A 51 19.51 16.23 3.42
N SER A 52 19.81 16.39 4.71
CA SER A 52 19.74 17.69 5.40
C SER A 52 20.89 18.65 5.08
N LEU A 53 21.97 18.18 4.45
CA LEU A 53 23.15 19.01 4.14
C LEU A 53 22.94 19.94 2.93
N GLU A 54 21.68 20.18 2.52
CA GLU A 54 21.20 21.11 1.47
C GLU A 54 22.29 21.59 0.51
N SER A 55 22.81 20.64 -0.26
CA SER A 55 23.73 20.92 -1.36
C SER A 55 23.27 20.10 -2.56
N ASP A 56 23.08 20.75 -3.71
CA ASP A 56 22.88 20.08 -5.00
C ASP A 56 24.17 19.38 -5.49
N ASP A 57 25.03 19.01 -4.55
CA ASP A 57 26.31 18.40 -4.78
C ASP A 57 26.10 16.95 -5.23
N GLN A 58 26.55 16.66 -6.44
CA GLN A 58 26.52 15.33 -7.02
C GLN A 58 27.28 14.32 -6.14
N GLU A 59 28.30 14.75 -5.39
CA GLU A 59 29.04 13.88 -4.48
C GLU A 59 28.15 13.40 -3.33
N VAL A 60 27.32 14.27 -2.75
CA VAL A 60 26.38 13.91 -1.68
C VAL A 60 25.33 12.92 -2.19
N LYS A 61 24.79 13.14 -3.40
CA LYS A 61 23.85 12.20 -4.04
C LYS A 61 24.49 10.83 -4.27
N ASN A 62 25.72 10.78 -4.78
CA ASN A 62 26.45 9.53 -4.98
C ASN A 62 26.71 8.79 -3.66
N ARG A 63 27.03 9.53 -2.58
CA ARG A 63 27.20 8.95 -1.24
C ARG A 63 25.90 8.37 -0.70
N ILE A 64 24.77 9.05 -0.89
CA ILE A 64 23.45 8.53 -0.49
C ILE A 64 23.13 7.22 -1.24
N GLU A 65 23.37 7.18 -2.55
CA GLU A 65 23.18 5.95 -3.34
C GLU A 65 24.06 4.80 -2.84
N ASP A 66 25.35 5.05 -2.59
CA ASP A 66 26.28 4.05 -2.06
C ASP A 66 25.88 3.55 -0.65
N ILE A 67 25.38 4.44 0.21
CA ILE A 67 24.84 4.07 1.53
C ILE A 67 23.65 3.13 1.37
N TYR A 68 22.71 3.45 0.48
CA TYR A 68 21.57 2.58 0.22
C TYR A 68 21.99 1.23 -0.36
N ILE A 69 22.92 1.20 -1.32
CA ILE A 69 23.44 -0.05 -1.90
C ILE A 69 24.05 -0.90 -0.79
N ARG A 70 24.94 -0.35 0.04
CA ARG A 70 25.55 -1.12 1.14
C ARG A 70 24.51 -1.61 2.14
N ALA A 71 23.61 -0.73 2.58
CA ALA A 71 22.58 -1.08 3.54
C ALA A 71 21.67 -2.19 3.00
N CYS A 72 21.16 -2.04 1.79
CA CYS A 72 20.15 -2.93 1.22
C CYS A 72 20.74 -4.18 0.58
N THR A 73 21.97 -4.19 0.08
CA THR A 73 22.54 -5.37 -0.60
C THR A 73 23.45 -6.22 0.28
N VAL A 74 23.99 -5.65 1.37
CA VAL A 74 24.91 -6.35 2.29
C VAL A 74 24.23 -6.62 3.62
N HIS A 75 23.74 -5.59 4.31
CA HIS A 75 23.32 -5.69 5.72
C HIS A 75 21.84 -6.06 5.89
N HIS A 76 20.96 -5.53 5.03
CA HIS A 76 19.51 -5.51 5.24
C HIS A 76 18.71 -5.94 4.00
N LYS A 77 19.21 -6.94 3.27
CA LYS A 77 18.61 -7.47 2.01
C LYS A 77 17.10 -7.60 2.04
N ASN A 78 16.56 -8.12 3.13
CA ASN A 78 15.16 -8.50 3.23
C ASN A 78 14.36 -7.62 4.19
N LYS A 79 14.93 -6.51 4.69
CA LYS A 79 14.24 -5.65 5.66
C LYS A 79 13.43 -4.57 4.93
N PRO A 80 12.09 -4.57 5.03
CA PRO A 80 11.27 -3.63 4.26
C PRO A 80 11.54 -2.16 4.56
N GLY A 81 11.89 -1.81 5.80
CA GLY A 81 12.05 -0.40 6.20
C GLY A 81 12.99 0.41 5.29
N ILE A 82 14.26 0.00 5.21
CA ILE A 82 15.26 0.72 4.41
C ILE A 82 15.13 0.46 2.90
N ASN A 83 14.70 -0.73 2.49
CA ASN A 83 14.51 -1.01 1.07
C ASN A 83 13.35 -0.19 0.48
N LEU A 84 12.30 0.10 1.27
CA LEU A 84 11.21 0.97 0.86
C LEU A 84 11.66 2.44 0.73
N THR A 85 12.54 2.92 1.61
CA THR A 85 13.11 4.27 1.48
C THR A 85 14.06 4.36 0.30
N TRP A 86 14.85 3.30 0.05
CA TRP A 86 15.71 3.21 -1.13
C TRP A 86 14.91 3.24 -2.43
N ALA A 87 13.84 2.43 -2.55
CA ALA A 87 12.98 2.43 -3.73
C ALA A 87 12.36 3.81 -4.00
N LEU A 88 11.96 4.54 -2.95
CA LEU A 88 11.45 5.90 -3.06
C LEU A 88 12.53 6.88 -3.55
N HIS A 89 13.76 6.77 -3.03
CA HIS A 89 14.88 7.60 -3.46
C HIS A 89 15.20 7.39 -4.94
N LEU A 90 15.24 6.13 -5.40
CA LEU A 90 15.45 5.82 -6.82
C LEU A 90 14.34 6.36 -7.70
N GLU A 91 13.09 6.25 -7.25
CA GLU A 91 11.94 6.81 -7.95
C GLU A 91 12.05 8.34 -8.09
N ASN A 92 12.45 9.06 -7.03
CA ASN A 92 12.65 10.51 -7.07
C ASN A 92 13.77 10.91 -8.04
N ASN A 93 14.77 10.05 -8.22
CA ASN A 93 15.85 10.24 -9.18
C ASN A 93 15.49 9.76 -10.60
N GLY A 94 14.24 9.38 -10.85
CA GLY A 94 13.75 8.89 -12.15
C GLY A 94 14.19 7.47 -12.51
N GLN A 95 14.84 6.74 -11.59
CA GLN A 95 15.29 5.35 -11.78
C GLN A 95 14.16 4.35 -11.46
N TYR A 96 13.05 4.46 -12.20
CA TYR A 96 11.84 3.68 -11.94
C TYR A 96 12.03 2.17 -12.04
N ASP A 97 12.83 1.68 -13.00
CA ASP A 97 13.03 0.23 -13.19
C ASP A 97 13.76 -0.42 -12.00
N LYS A 98 14.78 0.26 -11.46
CA LYS A 98 15.47 -0.22 -10.26
C LYS A 98 14.56 -0.19 -9.04
N ALA A 99 13.75 0.86 -8.89
CA ALA A 99 12.75 0.94 -7.82
C ALA A 99 11.75 -0.23 -7.90
N ALA A 100 11.27 -0.55 -9.12
CA ALA A 100 10.37 -1.68 -9.35
C ALA A 100 11.01 -3.02 -8.96
N GLN A 101 12.27 -3.24 -9.33
CA GLN A 101 13.02 -4.46 -8.98
C GLN A 101 13.16 -4.63 -7.46
N ILE A 102 13.47 -3.57 -6.71
CA ILE A 102 13.58 -3.64 -5.25
C ILE A 102 12.23 -3.99 -4.63
N LEU A 103 11.15 -3.36 -5.09
CA LEU A 103 9.82 -3.65 -4.56
C LEU A 103 9.36 -5.07 -4.91
N ASP A 104 9.69 -5.58 -6.09
CA ASP A 104 9.42 -6.95 -6.51
C ASP A 104 10.19 -7.97 -5.65
N MET A 105 11.47 -7.71 -5.39
CA MET A 105 12.27 -8.51 -4.45
C MET A 105 11.64 -8.53 -3.05
N LEU A 106 11.24 -7.37 -2.51
CA LEU A 106 10.58 -7.30 -1.21
C LEU A 106 9.27 -8.09 -1.16
N ASP A 107 8.49 -8.03 -2.24
CA ASP A 107 7.23 -8.76 -2.34
C ASP A 107 7.45 -10.27 -2.43
N SER A 108 8.50 -10.72 -3.14
CA SER A 108 8.88 -12.13 -3.20
C SER A 108 9.29 -12.71 -1.84
N VAL A 109 9.94 -11.89 -1.00
CA VAL A 109 10.43 -12.32 0.33
C VAL A 109 9.32 -12.29 1.38
N SER A 110 8.42 -11.30 1.29
CA SER A 110 7.31 -11.16 2.22
C SER A 110 6.01 -10.85 1.48
N PRO A 111 5.40 -11.86 0.86
CA PRO A 111 4.12 -11.72 0.15
C PRO A 111 3.02 -11.16 1.06
N ASP A 112 1.98 -10.59 0.44
CA ASP A 112 0.74 -10.12 1.09
C ASP A 112 0.91 -8.95 2.08
N LYS A 113 2.07 -8.30 2.10
CA LYS A 113 2.27 -7.07 2.85
C LYS A 113 1.60 -5.92 2.12
N LYS A 114 0.45 -5.49 2.65
CA LYS A 114 -0.37 -4.36 2.14
C LYS A 114 0.45 -3.12 1.74
N LEU A 115 1.46 -2.76 2.53
CA LEU A 115 2.31 -1.60 2.24
C LEU A 115 3.17 -1.79 0.97
N ILE A 116 3.74 -2.98 0.76
CA ILE A 116 4.58 -3.31 -0.41
C ILE A 116 3.71 -3.34 -1.66
N ILE A 117 2.58 -4.04 -1.62
CA ILE A 117 1.58 -4.08 -2.70
C ILE A 117 1.18 -2.65 -3.12
N GLN A 118 0.84 -1.81 -2.14
CA GLN A 118 0.47 -0.43 -2.41
C GLN A 118 1.61 0.39 -3.03
N ARG A 119 2.86 0.16 -2.62
CA ARG A 119 4.02 0.85 -3.19
C ARG A 119 4.29 0.42 -4.63
N ARG A 120 4.20 -0.88 -4.94
CA ARG A 120 4.34 -1.41 -6.31
C ARG A 120 3.33 -0.83 -7.27
N ILE A 121 2.05 -0.88 -6.90
CA ILE A 121 0.95 -0.32 -7.72
C ILE A 121 1.14 1.19 -7.93
N ASN A 122 1.45 1.92 -6.86
CA ASN A 122 1.59 3.37 -6.94
C ASN A 122 2.81 3.82 -7.75
N LEU A 123 3.89 3.04 -7.76
CA LEU A 123 5.07 3.29 -8.60
C LEU A 123 4.67 3.24 -10.07
N GLU A 124 4.05 2.14 -10.51
CA GLU A 124 3.63 1.98 -11.91
C GLU A 124 2.58 3.01 -12.33
N ARG A 125 1.70 3.42 -11.41
CA ARG A 125 0.77 4.53 -11.63
C ARG A 125 1.51 5.85 -11.86
N ARG A 126 2.56 6.16 -11.08
CA ARG A 126 3.36 7.39 -11.28
C ARG A 126 4.21 7.36 -12.53
N ARG A 127 4.53 6.17 -13.05
CA ARG A 127 5.15 5.97 -14.37
C ARG A 127 4.17 6.12 -15.54
N ASN A 128 2.87 6.32 -15.27
CA ASN A 128 1.80 6.26 -16.27
C ASN A 128 1.71 4.92 -17.03
N CYS A 129 2.21 3.83 -16.44
CA CYS A 129 2.14 2.49 -17.01
C CYS A 129 0.82 1.81 -16.60
N ASN A 130 -0.28 2.28 -17.19
CA ASN A 130 -1.65 1.88 -16.82
C ASN A 130 -1.90 0.37 -16.97
N ASP A 131 -1.39 -0.26 -18.02
CA ASP A 131 -1.54 -1.70 -18.25
C ASP A 131 -0.89 -2.51 -17.12
N ARG A 132 0.31 -2.09 -16.69
CA ARG A 132 1.02 -2.74 -15.59
C ARG A 132 0.29 -2.58 -14.26
N VAL A 133 -0.37 -1.45 -14.05
CA VAL A 133 -1.23 -1.23 -12.86
C VAL A 133 -2.39 -2.22 -12.85
N CYS A 134 -3.08 -2.41 -13.99
CA CYS A 134 -4.14 -3.41 -14.14
C CYS A 134 -3.64 -4.82 -13.82
N GLU A 135 -2.53 -5.24 -14.44
CA GLU A 135 -1.92 -6.56 -14.21
C GLU A 135 -1.57 -6.80 -12.74
N LEU A 136 -1.01 -5.80 -12.06
CA LEU A 136 -0.68 -5.90 -10.63
C LEU A 136 -1.96 -6.05 -9.78
N TYR A 137 -3.00 -5.26 -10.05
CA TYR A 137 -4.27 -5.42 -9.33
C TYR A 137 -4.86 -6.82 -9.52
N GLU A 138 -4.93 -7.29 -10.76
CA GLU A 138 -5.46 -8.63 -11.10
C GLU A 138 -4.65 -9.74 -10.43
N HIS A 139 -3.31 -9.63 -10.45
CA HIS A 139 -2.43 -10.56 -9.74
C HIS A 139 -2.74 -10.60 -8.24
N TYR A 140 -2.72 -9.46 -7.55
CA TYR A 140 -2.92 -9.45 -6.10
C TYR A 140 -4.34 -9.78 -5.65
N ILE A 141 -5.35 -9.53 -6.48
CA ILE A 141 -6.72 -10.00 -6.22
C ILE A 141 -6.77 -11.52 -6.33
N SER A 142 -6.11 -12.10 -7.35
CA SER A 142 -6.10 -13.56 -7.55
C SER A 142 -5.34 -14.32 -6.47
N THR A 143 -4.26 -13.74 -5.92
CA THR A 143 -3.41 -14.38 -4.90
C THR A 143 -3.79 -13.97 -3.48
N ALA A 144 -4.84 -13.18 -3.27
CA ALA A 144 -5.18 -12.65 -1.95
C ALA A 144 -5.50 -13.76 -0.93
N ASN A 145 -4.76 -13.78 0.18
CA ASN A 145 -4.97 -14.75 1.27
C ASN A 145 -6.26 -14.55 2.06
N SER A 146 -6.89 -13.39 1.95
CA SER A 146 -8.12 -13.08 2.68
C SER A 146 -9.17 -12.48 1.76
N SER A 147 -10.43 -12.91 1.95
CA SER A 147 -11.58 -12.35 1.23
C SER A 147 -11.67 -10.83 1.41
N LEU A 148 -11.38 -10.32 2.61
CA LEU A 148 -11.37 -8.87 2.87
C LEU A 148 -10.28 -8.15 2.07
N THR A 149 -9.09 -8.74 1.93
CA THR A 149 -8.01 -8.17 1.11
C THR A 149 -8.42 -8.13 -0.35
N SER A 150 -8.99 -9.21 -0.89
CA SER A 150 -9.52 -9.26 -2.26
C SER A 150 -10.52 -8.13 -2.50
N ILE A 151 -11.54 -8.02 -1.65
CA ILE A 151 -12.58 -6.98 -1.72
C ILE A 151 -11.96 -5.57 -1.74
N LEU A 152 -11.03 -5.28 -0.81
CA LEU A 152 -10.41 -3.96 -0.72
C LEU A 152 -9.52 -3.63 -1.92
N LEU A 153 -8.87 -4.63 -2.52
CA LEU A 153 -8.08 -4.46 -3.74
C LEU A 153 -9.00 -4.24 -4.94
N THR A 154 -10.08 -5.01 -5.08
CA THR A 154 -11.08 -4.84 -6.15
C THR A 154 -11.72 -3.44 -6.13
N ILE A 155 -12.06 -2.91 -4.95
CA ILE A 155 -12.57 -1.53 -4.81
C ILE A 155 -11.54 -0.51 -5.27
N LYS A 156 -10.26 -0.70 -4.90
CA LYS A 156 -9.19 0.20 -5.35
C LYS A 156 -8.96 0.09 -6.86
N TYR A 157 -9.06 -1.11 -7.41
CA TYR A 157 -8.90 -1.35 -8.83
C TYR A 157 -10.02 -0.69 -9.63
N SER A 158 -11.28 -0.88 -9.24
CA SER A 158 -12.42 -0.25 -9.90
C SER A 158 -12.35 1.29 -9.83
N ARG A 159 -11.93 1.86 -8.68
CA ARG A 159 -11.70 3.31 -8.56
C ARG A 159 -10.60 3.81 -9.50
N PHE A 160 -9.52 3.04 -9.66
CA PHE A 160 -8.45 3.38 -10.60
C PHE A 160 -8.98 3.39 -12.04
N VAL A 161 -9.65 2.32 -12.47
CA VAL A 161 -10.22 2.21 -13.83
C VAL A 161 -11.26 3.31 -14.08
N TRP A 162 -12.10 3.60 -13.10
CA TRP A 162 -13.10 4.65 -13.20
C TRP A 162 -12.50 6.06 -13.26
N LYS A 163 -11.63 6.43 -12.30
CA LYS A 163 -11.15 7.81 -12.17
C LYS A 163 -9.94 8.14 -13.04
N MET A 164 -9.06 7.17 -13.30
CA MET A 164 -7.82 7.39 -14.04
C MET A 164 -7.93 6.94 -15.51
N LEU A 165 -8.65 5.85 -15.79
CA LEU A 165 -8.87 5.38 -17.17
C LEU A 165 -10.19 5.85 -17.77
N HIS A 166 -11.02 6.55 -16.99
CA HIS A 166 -12.32 7.08 -17.42
C HIS A 166 -13.27 6.03 -18.01
N ASN A 167 -13.15 4.77 -17.57
CA ASN A 167 -13.97 3.67 -18.04
C ASN A 167 -14.90 3.18 -16.93
N THR A 168 -16.13 3.70 -16.92
CA THR A 168 -17.17 3.38 -15.93
C THR A 168 -17.70 1.95 -16.09
N ASP A 169 -17.81 1.47 -17.32
CA ASP A 169 -18.36 0.14 -17.62
C ASP A 169 -17.41 -0.95 -17.14
N ARG A 170 -16.13 -0.88 -17.52
CA ARG A 170 -15.11 -1.83 -17.03
C ARG A 170 -14.98 -1.80 -15.51
N ALA A 171 -15.03 -0.62 -14.89
CA ALA A 171 -15.00 -0.51 -13.43
C ALA A 171 -16.20 -1.20 -12.77
N SER A 172 -17.39 -1.12 -13.39
CA SER A 172 -18.61 -1.79 -12.94
C SER A 172 -18.52 -3.31 -13.11
N GLU A 173 -18.01 -3.78 -14.26
CA GLU A 173 -17.78 -5.20 -14.55
C GLU A 173 -16.84 -5.85 -13.54
N ILE A 174 -15.72 -5.18 -13.20
CA ILE A 174 -14.77 -5.67 -12.19
C ILE A 174 -15.44 -5.88 -10.82
N LEU A 175 -16.31 -4.95 -10.42
CA LEU A 175 -17.04 -5.05 -9.15
C LEU A 175 -18.07 -6.19 -9.20
N LEU A 176 -18.85 -6.28 -10.27
CA LEU A 176 -19.88 -7.30 -10.45
C LEU A 176 -19.28 -8.71 -10.47
N ALA A 177 -18.16 -8.92 -11.19
CA ALA A 177 -17.49 -10.21 -11.24
C ALA A 177 -17.06 -10.71 -9.85
N GLU A 178 -16.54 -9.82 -8.99
CA GLU A 178 -16.14 -10.19 -7.63
C GLU A 178 -17.36 -10.42 -6.71
N VAL A 179 -18.45 -9.66 -6.89
CA VAL A 179 -19.72 -9.88 -6.18
C VAL A 179 -20.29 -11.26 -6.50
N GLU A 180 -20.33 -11.63 -7.79
CA GLU A 180 -20.79 -12.94 -8.26
C GLU A 180 -19.94 -14.08 -7.69
N LYS A 181 -18.61 -13.91 -7.67
CA LYS A 181 -17.68 -14.89 -7.10
C LYS A 181 -17.88 -15.09 -5.59
N ILE A 182 -18.11 -14.01 -4.83
CA ILE A 182 -18.35 -14.10 -3.39
C ILE A 182 -19.72 -14.72 -3.08
N ASN A 183 -20.72 -14.49 -3.96
CA ASN A 183 -22.09 -15.00 -3.86
C ASN A 183 -22.69 -14.85 -2.44
N ASN A 184 -22.40 -13.72 -1.81
CA ASN A 184 -22.87 -13.38 -0.47
C ASN A 184 -22.92 -11.86 -0.35
N VAL A 185 -24.12 -11.33 -0.13
CA VAL A 185 -24.38 -9.89 -0.14
C VAL A 185 -23.73 -9.19 1.06
N GLN A 186 -23.78 -9.81 2.24
CA GLN A 186 -23.19 -9.24 3.45
C GLN A 186 -21.68 -9.01 3.29
N LYS A 187 -20.97 -10.00 2.76
CA LYS A 187 -19.53 -9.90 2.46
C LYS A 187 -19.24 -8.94 1.32
N SER A 188 -20.14 -8.82 0.35
CA SER A 188 -19.99 -7.98 -0.84
C SER A 188 -20.51 -6.55 -0.68
N SER A 189 -21.07 -6.20 0.48
CA SER A 189 -21.69 -4.89 0.76
C SER A 189 -20.81 -3.71 0.33
N ARG A 190 -19.51 -3.76 0.60
CA ARG A 190 -18.56 -2.70 0.21
C ARG A 190 -18.38 -2.57 -1.31
N LEU A 191 -18.42 -3.67 -2.05
CA LEU A 191 -18.34 -3.68 -3.52
C LEU A 191 -19.61 -3.08 -4.12
N LEU A 192 -20.77 -3.47 -3.60
CA LEU A 192 -22.08 -2.98 -4.04
C LEU A 192 -22.23 -1.47 -3.80
N LEU A 193 -21.77 -0.98 -2.64
CA LEU A 193 -21.75 0.47 -2.36
C LEU A 193 -20.85 1.23 -3.34
N GLN A 194 -19.69 0.68 -3.70
CA GLN A 194 -18.81 1.29 -4.70
C GLN A 194 -19.46 1.32 -6.09
N LEU A 195 -20.22 0.27 -6.45
CA LEU A 195 -20.90 0.17 -7.73
C LEU A 195 -22.02 1.23 -7.85
N ILE A 196 -22.79 1.42 -6.77
CA ILE A 196 -23.80 2.49 -6.69
C ILE A 196 -23.14 3.87 -6.83
N GLU A 197 -22.04 4.13 -6.12
CA GLU A 197 -21.30 5.40 -6.21
C GLU A 197 -20.84 5.71 -7.66
N ILE A 198 -20.33 4.71 -8.37
CA ILE A 198 -19.92 4.86 -9.77
C ILE A 198 -21.11 5.26 -10.65
N LYS A 199 -22.24 4.55 -10.55
CA LYS A 199 -23.45 4.83 -11.36
C LYS A 199 -24.13 6.15 -11.01
N MET A 200 -24.10 6.56 -9.73
CA MET A 200 -24.59 7.88 -9.31
C MET A 200 -23.74 9.03 -9.86
N SER A 201 -22.48 8.77 -10.18
CA SER A 201 -21.57 9.81 -10.68
C SER A 201 -21.65 10.03 -12.19
N ASP A 202 -22.51 9.29 -12.91
CA ASP A 202 -22.74 9.49 -14.33
C ASP A 202 -23.27 10.90 -14.58
N ASN A 203 -22.83 11.54 -15.67
CA ASN A 203 -23.30 12.87 -16.07
C ASN A 203 -23.75 12.85 -17.54
N PRO A 204 -25.06 13.00 -17.83
CA PRO A 204 -26.18 13.17 -16.88
C PRO A 204 -26.48 11.90 -16.08
N MET A 205 -26.88 12.07 -14.81
CA MET A 205 -27.17 10.95 -13.91
C MET A 205 -28.39 10.15 -14.39
N ASN A 206 -28.21 8.83 -14.51
CA ASN A 206 -29.29 7.92 -14.90
C ASN A 206 -29.98 7.32 -13.66
N ILE A 207 -31.00 8.04 -13.16
CA ILE A 207 -31.81 7.63 -11.98
C ILE A 207 -32.38 6.22 -12.17
N SER A 208 -32.91 5.90 -13.36
CA SER A 208 -33.50 4.58 -13.63
C SER A 208 -32.47 3.45 -13.53
N ALA A 209 -31.23 3.68 -13.99
CA ALA A 209 -30.16 2.68 -13.88
C ALA A 209 -29.74 2.45 -12.42
N VAL A 210 -29.64 3.51 -11.62
CA VAL A 210 -29.29 3.40 -10.19
C VAL A 210 -30.40 2.66 -9.42
N VAL A 211 -31.67 2.98 -9.67
CA VAL A 211 -32.82 2.30 -9.06
C VAL A 211 -32.83 0.81 -9.43
N LYS A 212 -32.69 0.49 -10.72
CA LYS A 212 -32.60 -0.92 -11.19
C LYS A 212 -31.46 -1.68 -10.54
N LEU A 213 -30.32 -1.03 -10.33
CA LEU A 213 -29.19 -1.62 -9.65
C LEU A 213 -29.55 -1.93 -8.18
N ILE A 214 -30.13 -0.98 -7.45
CA ILE A 214 -30.52 -1.21 -6.05
C ILE A 214 -31.60 -2.30 -5.95
N ASP A 215 -32.56 -2.33 -6.86
CA ASP A 215 -33.58 -3.39 -6.93
C ASP A 215 -32.97 -4.76 -7.22
N SER A 216 -31.97 -4.82 -8.11
CA SER A 216 -31.23 -6.07 -8.35
C SER A 216 -30.49 -6.57 -7.11
N ILE A 217 -29.99 -5.66 -6.26
CA ILE A 217 -29.35 -5.99 -4.99
C ILE A 217 -30.37 -6.53 -3.98
N LEU A 218 -31.53 -5.87 -3.87
CA LEU A 218 -32.60 -6.27 -2.95
C LEU A 218 -33.21 -7.63 -3.29
N THR A 219 -33.16 -8.05 -4.55
CA THR A 219 -33.67 -9.34 -5.03
C THR A 219 -32.65 -10.48 -4.99
N MET A 220 -31.40 -10.24 -4.55
CA MET A 220 -30.38 -11.28 -4.43
C MET A 220 -30.76 -12.32 -3.37
N LYS A 221 -30.69 -13.61 -3.71
CA LYS A 221 -31.18 -14.73 -2.88
C LYS A 221 -30.51 -14.87 -1.50
N SER A 222 -29.34 -14.27 -1.29
CA SER A 222 -28.51 -14.42 -0.10
C SER A 222 -28.42 -13.13 0.75
N ILE A 223 -29.41 -12.24 0.67
CA ILE A 223 -29.41 -10.99 1.42
C ILE A 223 -30.07 -11.19 2.80
N GLU A 224 -29.39 -10.78 3.86
CA GLU A 224 -29.95 -10.75 5.22
C GLU A 224 -30.89 -9.55 5.38
N VAL A 225 -31.89 -9.67 6.27
CA VAL A 225 -32.91 -8.63 6.50
C VAL A 225 -32.27 -7.28 6.87
N GLU A 226 -31.23 -7.27 7.71
CA GLU A 226 -30.52 -6.03 8.08
C GLU A 226 -29.89 -5.35 6.86
N GLN A 227 -29.29 -6.12 5.94
CA GLN A 227 -28.71 -5.58 4.71
C GLN A 227 -29.79 -5.11 3.74
N GLN A 228 -30.92 -5.83 3.65
CA GLN A 228 -32.08 -5.38 2.88
C GLN A 228 -32.55 -4.00 3.35
N VAL A 229 -32.67 -3.80 4.66
CA VAL A 229 -33.08 -2.51 5.24
C VAL A 229 -32.10 -1.39 4.85
N ILE A 230 -30.78 -1.63 4.94
CA ILE A 230 -29.78 -0.62 4.59
C ILE A 230 -29.85 -0.21 3.11
N PHE A 231 -29.98 -1.17 2.19
CA PHE A 231 -30.08 -0.86 0.75
C PHE A 231 -31.44 -0.26 0.39
N ALA A 232 -32.53 -0.68 1.04
CA ALA A 232 -33.86 -0.11 0.85
C ALA A 232 -33.91 1.34 1.35
N GLN A 233 -33.35 1.63 2.53
CA GLN A 233 -33.24 2.99 3.05
C GLN A 233 -32.44 3.88 2.09
N ARG A 234 -31.30 3.41 1.60
CA ARG A 234 -30.52 4.15 0.57
C ARG A 234 -31.30 4.41 -0.71
N LYS A 235 -32.14 3.46 -1.15
CA LYS A 235 -33.01 3.65 -2.31
C LYS A 235 -33.98 4.82 -2.07
N VAL A 236 -34.61 4.84 -0.89
CA VAL A 236 -35.55 5.91 -0.50
C VAL A 236 -34.82 7.25 -0.46
N GLU A 237 -33.69 7.34 0.25
CA GLU A 237 -32.86 8.56 0.33
C GLU A 237 -32.46 9.06 -1.08
N PHE A 238 -32.03 8.15 -1.96
CA PHE A 238 -31.67 8.48 -3.34
C PHE A 238 -32.85 9.03 -4.16
N LEU A 239 -34.04 8.42 -4.03
CA LEU A 239 -35.24 8.86 -4.73
C LEU A 239 -35.78 10.19 -4.17
N GLU A 240 -35.64 10.43 -2.87
CA GLU A 240 -35.99 11.72 -2.26
C GLU A 240 -35.09 12.86 -2.77
N GLU A 241 -33.79 12.60 -2.94
CA GLU A 241 -32.83 13.61 -3.40
C GLU A 241 -32.85 13.85 -4.92
N PHE A 242 -32.97 12.79 -5.71
CA PHE A 242 -32.78 12.86 -7.18
C PHE A 242 -34.01 12.44 -7.98
N GLY A 243 -35.04 11.87 -7.35
CA GLY A 243 -36.26 11.45 -8.02
C GLY A 243 -37.00 12.63 -8.64
N LYS A 244 -37.57 12.39 -9.83
CA LYS A 244 -38.37 13.39 -10.56
C LYS A 244 -39.87 13.19 -10.37
N ASP A 245 -40.28 12.07 -9.76
CA ASP A 245 -41.68 11.69 -9.53
C ASP A 245 -41.77 10.94 -8.21
N ILE A 246 -42.84 11.20 -7.45
CA ILE A 246 -43.12 10.60 -6.13
C ILE A 246 -43.61 9.14 -6.29
N LEU A 247 -44.00 8.75 -7.51
CA LEU A 247 -44.61 7.45 -7.83
C LEU A 247 -43.64 6.39 -8.42
N LEU A 248 -42.33 6.68 -8.47
CA LEU A 248 -41.27 5.75 -8.93
C LEU A 248 -40.61 5.02 -7.76
#